data_AF-A0A9P6XAK7-F1
#
_entry.id   AF-A0A9P6XAK7-F1
#
_cell.length_a   1.000
_cell.length_b   1.000
_cell.length_c   1.000
_cell.angle_alpha   90.00
_cell.angle_beta   90.00
_cell.angle_gamma   90.00
#
_symmetry.space_group_name_H-M   'P 1'
#
loop_
_entity.id
_entity.type
_entity.pdbx_description
1 polymer ?
#
loop_
_entity_poly.entity_id
_entity_poly.type
_entity_poly.pdbx_seq_one_letter_code
_entity_poly.pdbx_strand_id
1 'polypeptide(L)'
;MQPDAISSDEARHLLKEQLDELLQNLFELSVIVYDFQPDGNKLVWKKINSIIEHYKEIDELKGGITEHIPEEVINYVEHGRNPDIFTQSFVERTATENQYTNGKVKAVDEFKQLLTEEFTKSFPDLYNYENSIDVDINSNN
;
A
#
# COMPACT_ATOMS: atom_id res chain seq x y z
N MET A 1 -22.00 20.48 14.79
CA MET A 1 -20.63 20.18 15.26
C MET A 1 -20.49 18.68 15.22
N GLN A 2 -19.92 18.15 14.13
CA GLN A 2 -19.48 16.75 14.10
C GLN A 2 -18.20 16.66 14.94
N PRO A 3 -18.03 15.60 15.74
CA PRO A 3 -16.83 15.43 16.55
C PRO A 3 -15.63 15.33 15.62
N ASP A 4 -14.54 16.00 15.99
CA ASP A 4 -13.27 15.96 15.27
C ASP A 4 -12.83 14.50 15.14
N ALA A 5 -12.99 13.93 13.94
CA ALA A 5 -12.53 12.59 13.64
C ALA A 5 -11.00 12.60 13.74
N ILE A 6 -10.45 11.81 14.65
CA ILE A 6 -9.00 11.59 14.78
C ILE A 6 -8.46 11.30 13.38
N SER A 7 -7.47 12.09 12.94
CA SER A 7 -6.86 11.88 11.63
C SER A 7 -6.22 10.49 11.59
N SER A 8 -6.30 9.78 10.46
CA SER A 8 -5.73 8.42 10.31
C SER A 8 -4.25 8.38 10.73
N ASP A 9 -3.51 9.46 10.48
CA ASP A 9 -2.09 9.59 10.86
C ASP A 9 -1.89 9.73 12.38
N GLU A 10 -2.80 10.42 13.06
CA GLU A 10 -2.80 10.55 14.52
C GLU A 10 -3.17 9.21 15.18
N ALA A 11 -4.18 8.52 14.66
CA ALA A 11 -4.54 7.18 15.12
C ALA A 11 -3.37 6.17 14.98
N ARG A 12 -2.61 6.27 13.88
CA ARG A 12 -1.39 5.47 13.66
C ARG A 12 -0.29 5.80 14.65
N HIS A 13 -0.07 7.09 14.93
CA HIS A 13 0.92 7.51 15.92
C HIS A 13 0.59 6.97 17.30
N LEU A 14 -0.66 7.13 17.73
CA LEU A 14 -1.15 6.63 19.01
C LEU A 14 -1.04 5.10 19.10
N LEU A 15 -1.41 4.38 18.03
CA LEU A 15 -1.24 2.93 17.99
C LEU A 15 0.23 2.52 18.17
N LYS A 16 1.15 3.24 17.51
CA LYS A 16 2.57 2.95 17.61
C LYS A 16 3.09 3.14 19.04
N GLU A 17 2.74 4.24 19.69
CA GLU A 17 3.12 4.49 21.09
C GLU A 17 2.61 3.38 22.01
N GLN A 18 1.35 2.97 21.83
CA GLN A 18 0.74 1.88 22.61
C GLN A 18 1.43 0.53 22.40
N LEU A 19 1.86 0.23 21.16
CA LEU A 19 2.61 -0.99 20.85
C LEU A 19 4.01 -0.99 21.48
N ASP A 20 4.70 0.17 21.46
CA ASP A 20 6.03 0.31 22.06
C ASP A 20 5.95 0.17 23.59
N GLU A 21 4.95 0.77 24.24
CA GLU A 21 4.69 0.62 25.68
C GLU A 21 4.31 -0.82 26.07
N LEU A 22 3.48 -1.48 25.26
CA LEU A 22 3.15 -2.89 25.44
C LEU A 22 4.40 -3.78 25.38
N LEU A 23 5.26 -3.57 24.39
CA LEU A 23 6.50 -4.33 24.23
C LEU A 23 7.45 -4.11 25.41
N GLN A 24 7.56 -2.87 25.89
CA GLN A 24 8.31 -2.54 27.09
C GLN A 24 7.75 -3.26 28.33
N ASN A 25 6.42 -3.28 28.50
CA ASN A 25 5.78 -3.98 29.61
C ASN A 25 6.00 -5.50 29.57
N LEU A 26 5.96 -6.11 28.38
CA LEU A 26 6.27 -7.53 28.19
C LEU A 26 7.73 -7.83 28.51
N PHE A 27 8.65 -6.98 28.08
CA PHE A 27 10.06 -7.10 28.40
C PHE A 27 10.31 -6.99 29.91
N GLU A 28 9.78 -5.96 30.57
CA GLU A 28 9.92 -5.80 32.02
C GLU A 28 9.32 -6.96 32.80
N LEU A 29 8.15 -7.47 32.38
CA LEU A 29 7.57 -8.67 32.96
C LEU A 29 8.51 -9.87 32.84
N SER A 30 9.15 -10.06 31.68
CA SER A 30 10.12 -11.15 31.49
C SER A 30 11.32 -11.03 32.43
N VAL A 31 11.81 -9.81 32.69
CA VAL A 31 12.91 -9.55 33.63
C VAL A 31 12.49 -9.85 35.07
N ILE A 32 11.29 -9.42 35.48
CA ILE A 32 10.76 -9.67 36.83
C ILE A 32 10.56 -11.16 37.10
N VAL A 33 10.09 -11.91 36.09
CA VAL A 33 9.90 -13.36 36.21
C VAL A 33 11.24 -14.09 36.22
N TYR A 34 12.22 -13.60 35.47
CA TYR A 34 13.57 -14.16 35.45
C TYR A 34 14.28 -14.03 36.81
N ASP A 35 14.21 -12.85 37.46
CA ASP A 35 14.74 -12.61 38.81
C ASP A 35 13.61 -12.47 39.85
N PHE A 36 12.84 -13.54 40.01
CA PHE A 36 11.66 -13.49 40.87
C PHE A 36 12.03 -13.45 42.35
N GLN A 37 11.64 -12.36 43.02
CA GLN A 37 11.81 -12.17 44.46
C GLN A 37 10.50 -12.40 45.24
N PRO A 38 10.55 -12.71 46.55
CA PRO A 38 9.36 -12.99 47.36
C PRO A 38 8.28 -11.90 47.31
N ASP A 39 8.68 -10.63 47.19
CA ASP A 39 7.78 -9.47 47.07
C ASP A 39 7.35 -9.16 45.61
N GLY A 40 7.90 -9.90 44.64
CA GLY A 40 7.71 -9.70 43.20
C GLY A 40 6.29 -10.01 42.70
N ASN A 41 5.51 -10.80 43.44
CA ASN A 41 4.14 -11.16 43.07
C ASN A 41 3.26 -9.93 42.77
N LYS A 42 3.34 -8.90 43.60
CA LYS A 42 2.54 -7.67 43.41
C LYS A 42 2.93 -6.93 42.13
N LEU A 43 4.23 -6.95 41.79
CA LEU A 43 4.76 -6.29 40.61
C LEU A 43 4.38 -7.04 39.32
N VAL A 44 4.46 -8.38 39.35
CA VAL A 44 3.98 -9.26 38.25
C VAL A 44 2.50 -8.99 37.97
N TRP A 45 1.65 -9.00 39.01
CA TRP A 45 0.23 -8.71 38.85
C TRP A 45 -0.04 -7.33 38.26
N LYS A 46 0.70 -6.31 38.70
CA LYS A 46 0.59 -4.95 38.14
C LYS A 46 0.93 -4.95 36.64
N LYS A 47 1.99 -5.65 36.23
CA LYS A 47 2.40 -5.72 34.82
C LYS A 47 1.41 -6.47 33.95
N ILE A 48 0.87 -7.60 34.43
CA ILE A 48 -0.18 -8.33 33.72
C ILE A 48 -1.40 -7.43 33.49
N ASN A 49 -1.86 -6.71 34.52
CA ASN A 49 -3.00 -5.80 34.38
C ASN A 49 -2.70 -4.66 33.41
N SER A 50 -1.48 -4.11 33.41
CA SER A 50 -1.06 -3.09 32.44
C SER A 50 -1.13 -3.63 31.00
N ILE A 51 -0.64 -4.85 30.77
CA ILE A 51 -0.67 -5.50 29.45
C ILE A 51 -2.12 -5.68 28.97
N ILE A 52 -3.03 -6.10 29.87
CA ILE A 52 -4.46 -6.25 29.54
C ILE A 52 -5.07 -4.90 29.14
N GLU A 53 -4.75 -3.82 29.86
CA GLU A 53 -5.26 -2.49 29.50
C GLU A 53 -4.72 -2.02 28.14
N HIS A 54 -3.42 -2.19 27.87
CA HIS A 54 -2.86 -1.86 26.55
C HIS A 54 -3.52 -2.65 25.41
N TYR A 55 -3.82 -3.94 25.60
CA TYR A 55 -4.56 -4.71 24.59
C TYR A 55 -5.95 -4.14 24.32
N LYS A 56 -6.63 -3.66 25.36
CA LYS A 56 -7.94 -3.02 25.23
C LYS A 56 -7.84 -1.67 24.51
N GLU A 57 -6.87 -0.83 24.87
CA GLU A 57 -6.62 0.45 24.21
C GLU A 57 -6.27 0.26 22.71
N ILE A 58 -5.46 -0.75 22.37
CA ILE A 58 -5.13 -1.10 20.99
C ILE A 58 -6.39 -1.52 20.20
N ASP A 59 -7.29 -2.31 20.79
CA ASP A 59 -8.54 -2.72 20.13
C ASP A 59 -9.49 -1.54 19.89
N GLU A 60 -9.54 -0.57 20.81
CA GLU A 60 -10.30 0.68 20.66
C GLU A 60 -9.75 1.57 19.54
N LEU A 61 -8.41 1.63 19.38
CA LEU A 61 -7.73 2.41 18.34
C LEU A 61 -7.93 1.84 16.92
N LYS A 62 -8.32 0.57 16.79
CA LYS A 62 -8.58 -0.09 15.49
C LYS A 62 -9.55 0.70 14.62
N GLY A 63 -10.56 1.34 15.21
CA GLY A 63 -11.58 2.10 14.47
C GLY A 63 -11.03 3.34 13.76
N GLY A 64 -9.89 3.87 14.20
CA GLY A 64 -9.24 5.04 13.61
C GLY A 64 -8.32 4.73 12.42
N ILE A 65 -8.03 3.44 12.17
CA ILE A 65 -7.11 3.01 11.11
C ILE A 65 -7.93 2.47 9.95
N THR A 66 -7.84 3.16 8.80
CA THR A 66 -8.65 2.84 7.62
C THR A 66 -7.85 2.19 6.49
N GLU A 67 -6.52 2.19 6.59
CA GLU A 67 -5.70 1.72 5.49
C GLU A 67 -5.71 0.20 5.36
N HIS A 68 -5.62 -0.25 4.12
CA HIS A 68 -5.57 -1.66 3.80
C HIS A 68 -4.12 -2.08 3.61
N ILE A 69 -3.77 -3.23 4.18
CA ILE A 69 -2.45 -3.82 4.05
C ILE A 69 -2.57 -5.00 3.07
N PRO A 70 -1.81 -5.00 1.96
CA PRO A 70 -1.77 -6.14 1.05
C PRO A 70 -1.29 -7.41 1.76
N GLU A 71 -1.87 -8.56 1.41
CA GLU A 71 -1.51 -9.86 2.00
C GLU A 71 -0.02 -10.18 1.79
N GLU A 72 0.54 -9.77 0.67
CA GLU A 72 1.96 -9.92 0.38
C GLU A 72 2.83 -9.18 1.39
N VAL A 73 2.45 -7.97 1.81
CA VAL A 73 3.20 -7.22 2.83
C VAL A 73 3.17 -7.95 4.17
N ILE A 74 2.02 -8.53 4.53
CA ILE A 74 1.88 -9.37 5.75
C ILE A 74 2.83 -10.58 5.66
N ASN A 75 2.84 -11.27 4.52
CA ASN A 75 3.75 -12.39 4.28
C ASN A 75 5.22 -11.98 4.42
N TYR A 76 5.63 -10.77 4.01
CA TYR A 76 7.01 -10.32 4.22
C TYR A 76 7.35 -10.22 5.71
N VAL A 77 6.46 -9.61 6.51
CA VAL A 77 6.64 -9.48 7.96
C VAL A 77 6.68 -10.85 8.65
N GLU A 78 5.78 -11.77 8.31
CA GLU A 78 5.74 -13.12 8.89
C GLU A 78 7.03 -13.91 8.66
N HIS A 79 7.69 -13.71 7.52
CA HIS A 79 8.97 -14.35 7.19
C HIS A 79 10.19 -13.55 7.66
N GLY A 80 10.00 -12.49 8.45
CA GLY A 80 11.09 -11.63 8.94
C GLY A 80 11.81 -10.85 7.84
N ARG A 81 11.15 -10.61 6.70
CA ARG A 81 11.68 -9.79 5.59
C ARG A 81 11.23 -8.34 5.73
N ASN A 82 12.05 -7.42 5.23
CA ASN A 82 11.68 -6.01 5.20
C ASN A 82 10.49 -5.80 4.22
N PRO A 83 9.32 -5.31 4.69
CA PRO A 83 8.16 -5.05 3.83
C PRO A 83 8.42 -3.98 2.75
N ASP A 84 9.40 -3.09 2.94
CA ASP A 84 9.74 -2.05 1.94
C ASP A 84 10.22 -2.64 0.61
N ILE A 85 10.75 -3.87 0.63
CA ILE A 85 11.16 -4.60 -0.57
C ILE A 85 9.95 -4.88 -1.47
N PHE A 86 8.77 -5.15 -0.89
CA PHE A 86 7.54 -5.31 -1.66
C PHE A 86 7.19 -4.00 -2.36
N THR A 87 7.19 -2.89 -1.64
CA THR A 87 6.90 -1.56 -2.19
C THR A 87 7.87 -1.22 -3.32
N GLN A 88 9.18 -1.43 -3.11
CA GLN A 88 10.20 -1.22 -4.13
C GLN A 88 9.91 -2.05 -5.39
N SER A 89 9.73 -3.37 -5.22
CA SER A 89 9.47 -4.29 -6.34
C SER A 89 8.18 -3.93 -7.09
N PHE A 90 7.15 -3.48 -6.36
CA PHE A 90 5.87 -3.06 -6.93
C PHE A 90 6.04 -1.81 -7.80
N VAL A 91 6.77 -0.81 -7.31
CA VAL A 91 7.07 0.42 -8.05
C VAL A 91 7.90 0.11 -9.29
N GLU A 92 8.95 -0.69 -9.16
CA GLU A 92 9.82 -1.09 -10.28
C GLU A 92 9.04 -1.85 -11.36
N ARG A 93 8.20 -2.81 -10.96
CA ARG A 93 7.33 -3.56 -11.89
C ARG A 93 6.36 -2.63 -12.58
N THR A 94 5.70 -1.74 -11.83
CA THR A 94 4.73 -0.78 -12.39
C THR A 94 5.39 0.13 -13.43
N ALA A 95 6.60 0.63 -13.14
CA ALA A 95 7.34 1.46 -14.09
C ALA A 95 7.71 0.69 -15.36
N THR A 96 8.18 -0.55 -15.20
CA THR A 96 8.55 -1.44 -16.32
C THR A 96 7.33 -1.76 -17.20
N GLU A 97 6.21 -2.14 -16.59
CA GLU A 97 4.97 -2.46 -17.29
C GLU A 97 4.39 -1.24 -18.01
N ASN A 98 4.48 -0.06 -17.41
CA ASN A 98 4.06 1.20 -18.03
C ASN A 98 4.92 1.51 -19.27
N GLN A 99 6.25 1.45 -19.16
CA GLN A 99 7.15 1.67 -20.29
C GLN A 99 6.91 0.66 -21.42
N TYR A 100 6.74 -0.61 -21.06
CA TYR A 100 6.46 -1.66 -22.02
C TYR A 100 5.13 -1.43 -22.75
N THR A 101 4.08 -1.06 -22.02
CA THR A 101 2.76 -0.76 -22.59
C THR A 101 2.82 0.47 -23.50
N ASN A 102 3.51 1.53 -23.08
CA ASN A 102 3.73 2.72 -23.91
C ASN A 102 4.51 2.39 -25.20
N GLY A 103 5.51 1.50 -25.12
CA GLY A 103 6.24 1.01 -26.29
C GLY A 103 5.33 0.29 -27.29
N LYS A 104 4.38 -0.53 -26.80
CA LYS A 104 3.39 -1.18 -27.66
C LYS A 104 2.46 -0.18 -28.35
N VAL A 105 1.97 0.82 -27.62
CA VAL A 105 1.11 1.88 -28.19
C VAL A 105 1.84 2.59 -29.32
N LYS A 106 3.07 3.04 -29.07
CA LYS A 106 3.90 3.70 -30.10
C LYS A 106 4.15 2.83 -31.33
N ALA A 107 4.46 1.54 -31.13
CA ALA A 107 4.69 0.63 -32.24
C ALA A 107 3.43 0.43 -33.10
N VAL A 108 2.24 0.40 -32.48
CA VAL A 108 0.96 0.32 -33.20
C VAL A 108 0.69 1.61 -33.96
N ASP A 109 0.94 2.77 -33.36
CA ASP A 109 0.76 4.08 -34.00
C ASP A 109 1.70 4.24 -35.21
N GLU A 110 2.98 3.87 -35.06
CA GLU A 110 3.97 3.86 -36.14
C GLU A 110 3.55 2.89 -37.26
N PHE A 111 3.04 1.70 -36.91
CA PHE A 111 2.53 0.75 -37.89
C PHE A 111 1.31 1.30 -38.64
N LYS A 112 0.36 1.94 -37.93
CA LYS A 112 -0.81 2.61 -38.56
C LYS A 112 -0.32 3.65 -39.55
N GLN A 113 0.61 4.52 -39.15
CA GLN A 113 1.14 5.57 -40.03
C GLN A 113 1.77 4.98 -41.29
N LEU A 114 2.68 4.01 -41.15
CA LEU A 114 3.34 3.37 -42.30
C LEU A 114 2.33 2.69 -43.23
N LEU A 115 1.33 2.02 -42.65
CA LEU A 115 0.27 1.37 -43.41
C LEU A 115 -0.52 2.41 -44.21
N THR A 116 -0.96 3.50 -43.56
CA THR A 116 -1.69 4.59 -44.20
C THR A 116 -0.89 5.24 -45.32
N GLU A 117 0.42 5.46 -45.12
CA GLU A 117 1.31 6.01 -46.16
C GLU A 117 1.40 5.09 -47.39
N GLU A 118 1.61 3.79 -47.20
CA GLU A 118 1.70 2.83 -48.31
C GLU A 118 0.35 2.61 -49.01
N PHE A 119 -0.76 2.62 -48.26
CA PHE A 119 -2.11 2.58 -48.82
C PHE A 119 -2.40 3.82 -49.67
N THR A 120 -2.04 5.02 -49.21
CA THR A 120 -2.22 6.27 -49.97
C THR A 120 -1.44 6.26 -51.28
N LYS A 121 -0.20 5.74 -51.27
CA LYS A 121 0.63 5.61 -52.48
C LYS A 121 0.05 4.60 -53.47
N SER A 122 -0.43 3.46 -52.98
CA SER A 122 -0.87 2.34 -53.82
C SER A 122 -2.30 2.50 -54.33
N PHE A 123 -3.16 3.19 -53.58
CA PHE A 123 -4.59 3.36 -53.86
C PHE A 123 -5.07 4.81 -53.62
N PRO A 124 -4.56 5.79 -54.39
CA PRO A 124 -4.85 7.21 -54.17
C PRO A 124 -6.34 7.57 -54.29
N ASP A 125 -7.11 6.83 -55.10
CA ASP A 125 -8.54 7.09 -55.30
C ASP A 125 -9.40 6.67 -54.08
N LEU A 126 -8.95 5.70 -53.28
CA LEU A 126 -9.63 5.22 -52.07
C LEU A 126 -9.38 6.14 -50.86
N TYR A 127 -8.20 6.77 -50.79
CA TYR A 127 -7.79 7.58 -49.64
C TYR A 127 -8.66 8.83 -49.44
N ASN A 128 -9.20 9.39 -50.53
CA ASN A 128 -10.11 10.53 -50.48
C ASN A 128 -11.43 10.25 -49.74
N TYR A 129 -11.76 8.99 -49.43
CA TYR A 129 -12.96 8.58 -48.68
C TYR A 129 -12.71 8.47 -47.15
N GLU A 130 -11.46 8.29 -46.70
CA GLU A 130 -11.16 7.88 -45.31
C GLU A 130 -10.89 9.05 -44.34
N ASN A 131 -10.69 10.27 -44.83
CA ASN A 131 -10.57 11.49 -44.01
C ASN A 131 -11.82 11.80 -43.15
N SER A 132 -12.92 11.05 -43.29
CA SER A 132 -14.08 11.13 -42.41
C SER A 132 -14.02 10.24 -41.18
N ILE A 133 -13.06 9.31 -41.04
CA ILE A 133 -13.05 8.31 -39.95
C ILE A 133 -12.23 8.76 -38.73
N ASP A 134 -11.11 9.49 -38.92
CA ASP A 134 -10.27 9.94 -37.80
C ASP A 134 -10.83 11.17 -37.03
N VAL A 135 -11.92 11.80 -37.52
CA VAL A 135 -12.57 12.95 -36.86
C VAL A 135 -13.50 12.52 -35.70
N ASP A 136 -14.03 11.30 -35.73
CA ASP A 136 -15.06 10.86 -34.77
C ASP A 136 -14.49 10.37 -33.42
N ILE A 137 -13.19 10.02 -33.36
CA ILE A 137 -12.59 9.52 -32.11
C ILE A 137 -12.16 10.66 -31.17
N ASN A 138 -11.83 11.84 -31.72
CA ASN A 138 -11.38 13.01 -30.95
C ASN A 138 -12.49 14.06 -30.68
N SER A 139 -13.73 13.80 -31.10
CA SER A 139 -14.86 14.75 -30.94
C SER A 139 -15.69 14.52 -29.66
N ASN A 140 -15.33 13.55 -28.81
CA ASN A 140 -15.94 13.34 -27.50
C ASN A 140 -14.91 13.53 -26.37
N ASN A 141 -14.49 14.78 -26.16
CA ASN A 141 -14.03 15.27 -24.86
C ASN A 141 -14.30 16.78 -24.73
#